data_AF-A0A1G2YUM7-F1
#
_entry.id   AF-A0A1G2YUM7-F1
#
_cell.length_a   1.000
_cell.length_b   1.000
_cell.length_c   1.000
_cell.angle_alpha   90.00
_cell.angle_beta   90.00
_cell.angle_gamma   90.00
#
_symmetry.space_group_name_H-M   'P 1'
#
loop_
_entity.id
_entity.type
_entity.pdbx_description
1 polymer ?
#
loop_
_entity_poly.entity_id
_entity_poly.type
_entity_poly.pdbx_seq_one_letter_code
_entity_poly.pdbx_strand_id
1 'polypeptide(L)' 'MLRVWPIVCEFGIGAILCMIGIWCGLRGGYLNLKNADDRRLLLILVGGYFFLLGIICIFTFLSPNWANGGTL' A
#
# COMPACT_ATOMS: atom_id res chain seq x y z
N MET A 1 -9.93 16.67 -8.29
CA MET A 1 -9.89 15.33 -8.91
C MET A 1 -8.53 14.98 -9.55
N LEU A 2 -7.75 15.96 -10.03
CA LEU A 2 -6.41 15.72 -10.63
C LEU A 2 -5.36 15.04 -9.73
N ARG A 3 -5.51 15.14 -8.39
CA ARG A 3 -4.54 14.62 -7.41
C ARG A 3 -4.77 13.15 -7.03
N VAL A 4 -5.97 12.62 -7.24
CA VAL A 4 -6.33 11.22 -6.93
C VAL A 4 -5.80 10.28 -8.00
N TRP A 5 -5.86 10.70 -9.26
CA TRP A 5 -5.53 9.87 -10.42
C TRP A 5 -4.10 9.30 -10.40
N PRO A 6 -3.06 10.08 -10.05
CA PRO A 6 -1.69 9.56 -9.93
C PRO A 6 -1.58 8.47 -8.85
N ILE A 7 -2.22 8.67 -7.69
CA ILE A 7 -2.23 7.69 -6.60
C ILE A 7 -2.90 6.39 -7.07
N VAL A 8 -4.05 6.49 -7.73
CA VAL A 8 -4.78 5.31 -8.21
C VAL A 8 -3.96 4.56 -9.26
N CYS A 9 -3.27 5.25 -10.17
CA CYS A 9 -2.41 4.58 -11.15
C CYS A 9 -1.20 3.92 -10.48
N GLU A 10 -0.45 4.64 -9.66
CA GLU A 10 0.81 4.17 -9.09
C GLU A 10 0.59 3.10 -8.02
N PHE A 11 -0.29 3.37 -7.05
CA PHE A 11 -0.64 2.39 -6.02
C PHE A 11 -1.53 1.29 -6.58
N GLY A 12 -2.50 1.57 -7.45
CA GLY A 12 -3.39 0.55 -8.01
C GLY A 12 -2.63 -0.48 -8.85
N ILE A 13 -1.76 -0.05 -9.76
CA ILE A 13 -0.89 -0.97 -10.51
C ILE A 13 0.06 -1.69 -9.55
N GLY A 14 0.62 -0.99 -8.56
CA GLY A 14 1.43 -1.59 -7.51
C GLY A 14 0.72 -2.69 -6.71
N ALA A 15 -0.57 -2.51 -6.38
CA ALA A 15 -1.39 -3.51 -5.69
C ALA A 15 -1.60 -4.75 -6.54
N ILE A 16 -1.87 -4.57 -7.84
CA ILE A 16 -2.03 -5.69 -8.78
C ILE A 16 -0.73 -6.50 -8.86
N LEU A 17 0.41 -5.82 -9.02
CA LEU A 17 1.71 -6.49 -9.05
C LEU A 17 2.04 -7.19 -7.73
N CYS A 18 1.74 -6.57 -6.58
CA CYS A 18 1.90 -7.20 -5.27
C CYS A 18 1.04 -8.46 -5.12
N MET A 19 -0.23 -8.39 -5.52
CA MET A 19 -1.16 -9.54 -5.51
C MET A 19 -0.65 -10.68 -6.40
N ILE A 20 -0.16 -10.38 -7.60
CA ILE A 20 0.43 -11.38 -8.51
C ILE A 20 1.70 -11.98 -7.88
N GLY A 21 2.55 -11.16 -7.26
CA GLY A 21 3.76 -11.63 -6.57
C GLY A 21 3.45 -12.58 -5.41
N ILE A 22 2.47 -12.22 -4.57
CA ILE A 22 1.99 -13.08 -3.47
C ILE A 22 1.40 -14.38 -4.03
N TRP A 23 0.58 -14.29 -5.08
CA TRP A 23 -0.03 -15.45 -5.72
C TRP A 23 1.03 -16.43 -6.27
N CYS A 24 2.03 -15.92 -6.99
CA CYS A 24 3.15 -16.72 -7.47
C CYS A 24 3.99 -17.31 -6.32
N GLY A 25 4.23 -16.55 -5.25
CA GLY A 25 4.95 -17.03 -4.06
C GLY A 25 4.23 -18.17 -3.35
N LEU A 26 2.90 -18.08 -3.22
CA LEU A 26 2.06 -19.14 -2.65
C LEU A 26 2.03 -20.37 -3.56
N ARG A 27 1.84 -20.19 -4.87
CA ARG A 27 1.73 -21.32 -5.83
C ARG A 27 3.07 -22.03 -6.06
N GLY A 28 4.18 -21.31 -5.98
CA GLY A 28 5.53 -21.86 -6.07
C GLY A 28 6.02 -22.53 -4.78
N GLY A 29 5.24 -22.49 -3.70
CA GLY A 29 5.61 -23.06 -2.40
C GLY A 29 6.68 -22.27 -1.64
N TYR A 30 7.08 -21.11 -2.15
CA TYR A 30 8.07 -20.22 -1.52
C TYR A 30 7.50 -19.45 -0.33
N LEU A 31 6.18 -19.31 -0.30
CA LEU A 31 5.44 -18.59 0.73
C LEU A 31 4.42 -19.57 1.33
N ASN A 32 4.62 -19.94 2.59
CA ASN A 32 3.82 -20.94 3.28
C ASN A 32 3.01 -20.32 4.41
N LEU A 33 1.71 -20.16 4.19
CA LEU A 33 0.77 -19.59 5.18
C LEU A 33 0.65 -20.41 6.49
N LYS A 34 1.12 -21.66 6.51
CA LYS A 34 1.18 -22.48 7.72
C LYS A 34 2.39 -22.13 8.60
N ASN A 35 3.42 -21.51 8.02
CA ASN A 35 4.58 -21.06 8.77
C ASN A 35 4.31 -19.69 9.39
N ALA A 36 4.67 -19.51 10.65
CA ALA A 36 4.42 -18.27 11.38
C ALA A 36 5.28 -17.10 10.84
N ASP A 37 6.52 -17.40 10.41
CA ASP A 37 7.45 -16.41 9.88
C ASP A 37 6.97 -15.84 8.53
N ASP A 38 6.59 -16.71 7.59
CA ASP A 38 6.08 -16.34 6.27
C ASP A 38 4.78 -15.52 6.38
N ARG A 39 3.90 -15.88 7.33
CA ARG A 39 2.68 -15.12 7.60
C ARG A 39 3.00 -13.72 8.15
N ARG A 40 4.04 -13.60 8.97
CA ARG A 40 4.50 -12.30 9.50
C ARG A 40 5.12 -11.45 8.40
N LEU A 41 5.89 -12.06 7.49
CA LEU A 41 6.41 -11.40 6.29
C LEU A 41 5.28 -10.87 5.41
N LEU A 42 4.25 -11.68 5.17
CA LEU A 42 3.06 -11.25 4.43
C LEU A 42 2.35 -10.07 5.11
N LEU A 43 2.19 -10.12 6.43
CA LEU A 43 1.59 -9.02 7.20
C LEU A 43 2.41 -7.73 7.11
N ILE A 44 3.74 -7.82 7.16
CA ILE A 44 4.63 -6.66 7.01
C ILE A 44 4.56 -6.11 5.58
N LEU A 45 4.53 -6.99 4.57
CA LEU A 45 4.43 -6.57 3.17
C LEU A 45 3.11 -5.83 2.89
N VAL A 46 1.98 -6.45 3.24
CA VAL A 46 0.65 -5.88 3.03
C VAL A 46 0.46 -4.64 3.92
N GLY A 47 0.86 -4.72 5.18
CA GLY A 47 0.80 -3.62 6.13
C GLY A 47 1.65 -2.43 5.72
N GLY A 48 2.88 -2.66 5.26
CA GLY A 48 3.79 -1.63 4.75
C GLY A 48 3.23 -0.94 3.51
N TYR A 49 2.62 -1.70 2.59
CA TYR A 49 1.94 -1.13 1.42
C TYR A 49 0.79 -0.20 1.82
N PHE A 50 -0.11 -0.63 2.71
CA PHE A 50 -1.21 0.22 3.20
C PHE A 50 -0.72 1.41 4.03
N PHE A 51 0.36 1.25 4.79
CA PHE A 51 0.97 2.32 5.56
C PHE A 51 1.52 3.43 4.65
N LEU A 52 2.26 3.05 3.59
CA LEU A 52 2.75 3.99 2.59
C LEU A 52 1.62 4.68 1.83
N LEU A 53 0.60 3.91 1.40
CA LEU A 53 -0.61 4.46 0.78
C LEU A 53 -1.28 5.51 1.70
N GLY A 54 -1.42 5.19 2.98
CA GLY A 54 -2.00 6.08 4.00
C GLY A 54 -1.21 7.38 4.14
N ILE A 55 0.12 7.29 4.25
CA ILE A 55 1.00 8.46 4.30
C ILE A 55 0.81 9.34 3.06
N ILE A 56 0.82 8.75 1.86
CA ILE A 56 0.71 9.52 0.62
C ILE A 56 -0.68 10.15 0.45
N CYS A 57 -1.74 9.48 0.91
CA CYS A 57 -3.06 10.07 1.02
C CYS A 57 -3.07 11.28 1.96
N ILE A 58 -2.46 11.18 3.14
CA ILE A 58 -2.33 12.30 4.09
C ILE A 58 -1.59 13.47 3.42
N PHE A 59 -0.43 13.22 2.81
CA PHE A 59 0.31 14.29 2.13
C PHE A 59 -0.44 14.86 0.93
N THR A 60 -1.23 14.09 0.22
CA THR A 60 -1.93 14.58 -0.98
C THR A 60 -3.18 15.40 -0.66
N PHE A 61 -3.93 15.01 0.38
CA PHE A 61 -5.21 15.64 0.72
C PHE A 61 -5.15 16.55 1.95
N LEU A 62 -4.30 16.25 2.93
CA LEU A 62 -4.22 17.01 4.19
C LEU A 62 -3.13 18.10 4.15
N SER A 63 -1.95 17.83 3.57
CA SER A 63 -0.87 18.83 3.46
C SER A 63 -1.26 20.15 2.75
N PRO A 64 -2.08 20.18 1.68
CA PRO A 64 -2.48 21.45 1.08
C PRO A 64 -3.32 22.33 2.03
N ASN A 65 -3.97 21.73 3.04
CA ASN A 65 -4.70 22.47 4.07
C ASN A 65 -3.77 22.93 5.22
N TRP A 66 -2.65 22.25 5.45
CA TRP A 66 -1.65 22.65 6.44
C TRP A 66 -0.96 23.97 6.08
N ALA A 67 -0.69 24.20 4.80
CA ALA A 67 -0.07 25.44 4.32
C ALA A 67 -1.03 26.66 4.35
N ASN A 68 -2.34 26.44 4.42
CA ASN A 68 -3.34 27.52 4.39
C ASN A 68 -3.68 28.11 5.77
N GLY A 69 -3.15 27.57 6.87
CA GLY A 69 -3.38 28.12 8.21
C GLY A 69 -4.86 28.18 8.65
N GLY A 70 -5.73 27.39 8.03
CA GLY A 70 -7.16 27.37 8.32
C GLY A 70 -7.45 26.56 9.57
N THR A 71 -7.88 27.23 10.63
CA THR A 71 -8.54 26.63 11.79
C THR A 71 -9.72 25.76 11.34
N LEU A 72 -9.83 24.58 11.98
CA LEU A 72 -10.98 23.68 11.90
C LEU A 72 -12.31 24.43 12.05
#